data_AF-A0A949TYU5-F1
#
_entry.id   AF-A0A949TYU5-F1
#
_cell.length_a   1.000
_cell.length_b   1.000
_cell.length_c   1.000
_cell.angle_alpha   90.00
_cell.angle_beta   90.00
_cell.angle_gamma   90.00
#
_symmetry.space_group_name_H-M   'P 1'
#
loop_
_entity.id
_entity.type
_entity.pdbx_description
1 polymer ?
#
loop_
_entity_poly.entity_id
_entity_poly.type
_entity_poly.pdbx_seq_one_letter_code
_entity_poly.pdbx_strand_id
1 'polypeptide(L)'
;MKKNKIFNVIVLLALIFTLFTGCGSDPVAEDLTNYINNQMPAVTKLQKSYATALSSINESTDTQTMISKLKKEILPNSEKLIEEAKKVVPKTEEVKTLHNKYIEAMTKQNSGFAKMLEGLEKANNETVNSSSKITEEGNTEYTAYINELKDLGKKHGVEIK
;
A
#
# COMPACT_ATOMS: atom_id res chain seq x y z
N MET A 1 67.62 -24.40 -31.78
CA MET A 1 66.27 -24.77 -32.25
C MET A 1 65.87 -26.05 -31.52
N LYS A 2 64.77 -26.24 -30.79
CA LYS A 2 63.49 -25.53 -30.64
C LYS A 2 63.13 -25.53 -29.14
N LYS A 3 63.13 -24.36 -28.51
CA LYS A 3 62.38 -24.11 -27.27
C LYS A 3 60.98 -23.64 -27.67
N ASN A 4 60.00 -23.90 -26.80
CA ASN A 4 58.64 -23.31 -26.81
C ASN A 4 57.58 -24.05 -27.64
N LYS A 5 57.00 -25.11 -27.08
CA LYS A 5 55.67 -25.62 -27.48
C LYS A 5 54.72 -25.88 -26.30
N ILE A 6 55.00 -25.33 -25.11
CA ILE A 6 54.18 -25.55 -23.91
C ILE A 6 53.56 -24.23 -23.41
N PHE A 7 53.88 -23.09 -24.02
CA PHE A 7 53.45 -21.78 -23.52
C PHE A 7 52.11 -21.25 -24.07
N ASN A 8 51.45 -21.96 -24.99
CA ASN A 8 50.26 -21.43 -25.68
C ASN A 8 48.94 -22.16 -25.38
N VAL A 9 48.90 -23.04 -24.38
CA VAL A 9 47.64 -23.75 -24.02
C VAL A 9 46.99 -23.21 -22.74
N ILE A 10 47.70 -22.38 -21.95
CA ILE A 10 47.19 -21.90 -20.66
C ILE A 10 46.38 -20.58 -20.79
N VAL A 11 46.45 -19.87 -21.91
CA VAL A 11 45.75 -18.58 -22.08
C VAL A 11 44.32 -18.74 -22.62
N LEU A 12 43.94 -19.92 -23.12
CA LEU A 12 42.62 -20.15 -23.74
C LEU A 12 41.58 -20.79 -22.80
N LEU A 13 41.92 -20.98 -21.51
CA LEU A 13 41.04 -21.56 -20.49
C LEU A 13 40.75 -20.58 -19.34
N ALA A 14 40.83 -19.27 -19.60
CA ALA A 14 40.48 -18.20 -18.65
C ALA A 14 39.26 -17.38 -19.12
N LEU A 15 38.53 -17.86 -20.12
CA LEU A 15 37.44 -17.15 -20.82
C LEU A 15 36.07 -17.82 -20.68
N ILE A 16 35.94 -18.77 -19.76
CA ILE A 16 34.71 -19.49 -19.51
C ILE A 16 34.29 -19.21 -18.06
N PHE A 17 33.15 -18.51 -17.94
CA PHE A 17 32.44 -18.17 -16.70
C PHE A 17 32.96 -16.99 -15.88
N THR A 18 33.22 -15.84 -16.53
CA THR A 18 32.50 -14.65 -16.05
C THR A 18 31.02 -14.92 -16.30
N LEU A 19 30.42 -15.72 -15.42
CA LEU A 19 28.99 -15.70 -15.21
C LEU A 19 28.66 -14.22 -15.16
N PHE A 20 27.78 -13.80 -16.05
CA PHE A 20 27.00 -12.63 -15.85
C PHE A 20 26.49 -12.71 -14.41
N THR A 21 27.21 -12.09 -13.47
CA THR A 21 26.57 -11.45 -12.33
C THR A 21 25.72 -10.42 -13.03
N GLY A 22 24.51 -10.83 -13.40
CA GLY A 22 23.49 -9.89 -13.78
C GLY A 22 23.54 -8.85 -12.69
N CYS A 23 24.09 -7.69 -13.02
CA CYS A 23 23.78 -6.43 -12.38
C CYS A 23 22.33 -6.14 -12.78
N GLY A 24 21.44 -7.10 -12.49
CA GLY A 24 20.02 -6.99 -12.62
C GLY A 24 19.63 -6.30 -11.34
N SER A 25 19.26 -5.04 -11.46
CA SER A 25 18.55 -4.34 -10.41
C SER A 25 17.44 -5.24 -9.89
N ASP A 26 17.28 -5.28 -8.56
CA ASP A 26 16.21 -6.02 -7.93
C ASP A 26 14.87 -5.46 -8.44
N PRO A 27 14.10 -6.22 -9.23
CA PRO A 27 12.90 -5.70 -9.89
C PRO A 27 11.84 -5.32 -8.85
N VAL A 28 11.82 -5.96 -7.69
CA VAL A 28 10.92 -5.61 -6.59
C VAL A 28 11.37 -4.30 -5.94
N ALA A 29 12.68 -4.09 -5.75
CA ALA A 29 13.20 -2.83 -5.22
C ALA A 29 12.87 -1.64 -6.15
N GLU A 30 13.06 -1.81 -7.47
CA GLU A 30 12.71 -0.78 -8.45
C GLU A 30 11.21 -0.47 -8.48
N ASP A 31 10.38 -1.53 -8.51
CA ASP A 31 8.93 -1.39 -8.55
C ASP A 31 8.39 -0.77 -7.25
N LEU A 32 8.90 -1.19 -6.09
CA LEU A 32 8.54 -0.61 -4.80
C LEU A 32 8.95 0.86 -4.69
N THR A 33 10.14 1.21 -5.19
CA THR A 33 10.59 2.61 -5.25
C THR A 33 9.68 3.45 -6.12
N ASN A 34 9.30 2.94 -7.30
CA ASN A 34 8.37 3.61 -8.20
C ASN A 34 6.95 3.70 -7.60
N TYR A 35 6.49 2.64 -6.93
CA TYR A 35 5.21 2.59 -6.25
C TYR A 35 5.10 3.72 -5.23
N ILE A 36 6.09 3.86 -4.33
CA ILE A 36 6.09 4.88 -3.27
C ILE A 36 6.25 6.28 -3.85
N ASN A 37 7.20 6.48 -4.76
CA ASN A 37 7.62 7.82 -5.17
C ASN A 37 6.80 8.41 -6.33
N ASN A 38 6.20 7.57 -7.17
CA ASN A 38 5.55 8.02 -8.40
C ASN A 38 4.07 7.62 -8.48
N GLN A 39 3.69 6.45 -7.99
CA GLN A 39 2.30 5.95 -8.13
C GLN A 39 1.41 6.34 -6.95
N MET A 40 1.90 6.17 -5.71
CA MET A 40 1.15 6.46 -4.49
C MET A 40 1.03 7.94 -4.07
N PRO A 41 1.83 8.92 -4.53
CA PRO A 41 1.71 10.30 -4.02
C PRO A 41 0.32 10.92 -4.16
N ALA A 42 -0.39 10.64 -5.25
CA ALA A 42 -1.77 11.11 -5.45
C ALA A 42 -2.73 10.51 -4.41
N VAL A 43 -2.58 9.19 -4.18
CA VAL A 43 -3.33 8.43 -3.16
C VAL A 43 -3.02 8.97 -1.76
N THR A 44 -1.75 9.15 -1.41
CA THR A 44 -1.30 9.68 -0.11
C THR A 44 -1.86 11.08 0.17
N LYS A 45 -1.96 11.93 -0.85
CA LYS A 45 -2.56 13.26 -0.72
C LYS A 45 -4.05 13.16 -0.34
N LEU A 46 -4.81 12.31 -1.02
CA LEU A 46 -6.21 12.05 -0.71
C LEU A 46 -6.36 11.41 0.69
N GLN A 47 -5.44 10.52 1.06
CA GLN A 47 -5.44 9.86 2.34
C GLN A 47 -5.25 10.85 3.49
N LYS A 48 -4.43 11.89 3.30
CA LYS A 48 -4.30 12.99 4.27
C LYS A 48 -5.61 13.75 4.45
N SER A 49 -6.35 14.03 3.37
CA SER A 49 -7.66 14.68 3.44
C SER A 49 -8.69 13.79 4.17
N TYR A 50 -8.71 12.49 3.86
CA TYR A 50 -9.53 11.51 4.56
C TYR A 50 -9.19 11.42 6.06
N ALA A 51 -7.92 11.31 6.42
CA ALA A 51 -7.46 11.29 7.81
C ALA A 51 -7.80 12.59 8.56
N THR A 52 -7.69 13.74 7.88
CA THR A 52 -8.09 15.04 8.45
C THR A 52 -9.58 15.06 8.78
N ALA A 53 -10.43 14.57 7.87
CA ALA A 53 -11.87 14.47 8.09
C ALA A 53 -12.18 13.56 9.29
N LEU A 54 -11.51 12.40 9.40
CA LEU A 54 -11.65 11.51 10.56
C LEU A 54 -11.22 12.17 11.88
N SER A 55 -10.07 12.84 11.90
CA SER A 55 -9.56 13.51 13.11
C SER A 55 -10.44 14.65 13.63
N SER A 56 -11.34 15.16 12.79
CA SER A 56 -12.30 16.18 13.17
C SER A 56 -13.49 15.64 13.97
N ILE A 57 -13.62 14.31 14.07
CA ILE A 57 -14.59 13.62 14.92
C ILE A 57 -13.91 13.32 16.26
N ASN A 58 -14.61 13.61 17.35
CA ASN A 58 -14.19 13.29 18.71
C ASN A 58 -15.38 12.80 19.54
N GLU A 59 -15.12 12.40 20.79
CA GLU A 59 -16.14 11.88 21.71
C GLU A 59 -17.27 12.88 22.02
N SER A 60 -17.04 14.18 21.81
CA SER A 60 -18.04 15.24 22.02
C SER A 60 -18.82 15.61 20.75
N THR A 61 -18.56 14.96 19.63
CA THR A 61 -19.26 15.23 18.37
C THR A 61 -20.69 14.70 18.44
N ASP A 62 -21.68 15.56 18.25
CA ASP A 62 -23.08 15.16 18.27
C ASP A 62 -23.45 14.31 17.03
N THR A 63 -24.54 13.54 17.15
CA THR A 63 -25.00 12.63 16.10
C THR A 63 -25.28 13.32 14.77
N GLN A 64 -25.84 14.53 14.76
CA GLN A 64 -26.18 15.23 13.51
C GLN A 64 -24.91 15.73 12.81
N THR A 65 -23.94 16.24 13.57
CA THR A 65 -22.62 16.59 13.06
C THR A 65 -21.89 15.37 12.50
N MET A 66 -21.94 14.22 13.21
CA MET A 66 -21.38 12.96 12.74
C MET A 66 -21.98 12.51 11.40
N ILE A 67 -23.32 12.47 11.30
CA ILE A 67 -24.03 12.14 10.05
C ILE A 67 -23.59 13.06 8.92
N SER A 68 -23.55 14.37 9.17
CA SER A 68 -23.14 15.35 8.16
C SER A 68 -21.69 15.13 7.70
N LYS A 69 -20.76 14.87 8.61
CA LYS A 69 -19.36 14.59 8.29
C LYS A 69 -19.18 13.29 7.49
N LEU A 70 -19.88 12.22 7.89
CA LEU A 70 -19.85 10.95 7.17
C LEU A 70 -20.31 11.13 5.72
N LYS A 71 -21.44 11.80 5.55
CA LYS A 71 -22.11 11.98 4.25
C LYS A 71 -21.38 12.94 3.31
N LYS A 72 -20.81 14.03 3.84
CA LYS A 72 -20.27 15.13 3.02
C LYS A 72 -18.76 15.09 2.87
N GLU A 73 -18.04 14.47 3.80
CA GLU A 73 -16.58 14.51 3.85
C GLU A 73 -15.98 13.11 3.83
N ILE A 74 -16.30 12.26 4.80
CA ILE A 74 -15.57 10.99 5.00
C ILE A 74 -15.82 10.02 3.86
N LEU A 75 -17.08 9.69 3.58
CA LEU A 75 -17.43 8.74 2.50
C LEU A 75 -16.97 9.23 1.13
N PRO A 76 -17.23 10.49 0.71
CA PRO A 76 -16.73 10.97 -0.57
C PRO A 76 -15.20 11.00 -0.67
N ASN A 77 -14.49 11.27 0.43
CA ASN A 77 -13.03 11.26 0.44
C ASN A 77 -12.46 9.84 0.38
N SER A 78 -13.05 8.86 1.09
CA SER A 78 -12.63 7.46 1.00
C SER A 78 -12.95 6.85 -0.36
N GLU A 79 -14.09 7.16 -0.96
CA GLU A 79 -14.43 6.71 -2.32
C GLU A 79 -13.40 7.20 -3.35
N LYS A 80 -13.10 8.50 -3.37
CA LYS A 80 -12.07 9.08 -4.25
C LYS A 80 -10.69 8.46 -4.00
N LEU A 81 -10.35 8.24 -2.73
CA LEU A 81 -9.09 7.59 -2.35
C LEU A 81 -8.98 6.18 -2.93
N ILE A 82 -10.03 5.37 -2.77
CA ILE A 82 -10.08 3.99 -3.29
C ILE A 82 -10.05 3.99 -4.82
N GLU A 83 -10.78 4.89 -5.46
CA GLU A 83 -10.78 5.04 -6.92
C GLU A 83 -9.39 5.39 -7.45
N GLU A 84 -8.69 6.32 -6.81
CA GLU A 84 -7.32 6.68 -7.19
C GLU A 84 -6.34 5.54 -6.94
N ALA A 85 -6.48 4.84 -5.81
CA ALA A 85 -5.67 3.67 -5.51
C ALA A 85 -5.83 2.58 -6.56
N LYS A 86 -7.06 2.29 -7.02
CA LYS A 86 -7.31 1.29 -8.08
C LYS A 86 -6.65 1.60 -9.43
N LYS A 87 -6.18 2.83 -9.66
CA LYS A 87 -5.43 3.20 -10.87
C LYS A 87 -3.94 2.88 -10.76
N VAL A 88 -3.44 2.59 -9.56
CA VAL A 88 -2.07 2.21 -9.31
C VAL A 88 -1.88 0.75 -9.77
N VAL A 89 -0.90 0.54 -10.64
CA VAL A 89 -0.59 -0.77 -11.22
C VAL A 89 0.88 -1.08 -10.96
N PRO A 90 1.21 -1.74 -9.83
CA PRO A 90 2.55 -2.24 -9.60
C PRO A 90 2.91 -3.35 -10.59
N LYS A 91 4.20 -3.52 -10.86
CA LYS A 91 4.69 -4.48 -11.86
C LYS A 91 4.89 -5.88 -11.28
N THR A 92 5.46 -5.96 -10.09
CA THR A 92 5.84 -7.20 -9.40
C THR A 92 4.69 -7.74 -8.55
N GLU A 93 4.63 -9.06 -8.38
CA GLU A 93 3.54 -9.70 -7.63
C GLU A 93 3.58 -9.34 -6.14
N GLU A 94 4.77 -9.14 -5.57
CA GLU A 94 4.94 -8.69 -4.19
C GLU A 94 4.30 -7.31 -3.96
N VAL A 95 4.58 -6.34 -4.83
CA VAL A 95 4.04 -4.98 -4.68
C VAL A 95 2.55 -4.94 -5.05
N LYS A 96 2.09 -5.75 -6.01
CA LYS A 96 0.65 -5.91 -6.30
C LYS A 96 -0.10 -6.47 -5.09
N THR A 97 0.43 -7.53 -4.47
CA THR A 97 -0.18 -8.15 -3.28
C THR A 97 -0.26 -7.15 -2.14
N LEU A 98 0.82 -6.41 -1.89
CA LEU A 98 0.85 -5.33 -0.91
C LEU A 98 -0.20 -4.25 -1.22
N HIS A 99 -0.30 -3.82 -2.48
CA HIS A 99 -1.26 -2.80 -2.89
C HIS A 99 -2.72 -3.26 -2.78
N ASN A 100 -3.01 -4.51 -3.09
CA ASN A 100 -4.34 -5.08 -2.93
C ASN A 100 -4.80 -5.01 -1.46
N LYS A 101 -3.91 -5.31 -0.51
CA LYS A 101 -4.19 -5.17 0.93
C LYS A 101 -4.55 -3.73 1.32
N TYR A 102 -3.88 -2.74 0.71
CA TYR A 102 -4.26 -1.33 0.89
C TYR A 102 -5.69 -1.06 0.42
N ILE A 103 -6.04 -1.49 -0.80
CA ILE A 103 -7.39 -1.30 -1.36
C ILE A 103 -8.44 -2.02 -0.51
N GLU A 104 -8.18 -3.25 -0.09
CA GLU A 104 -9.07 -4.04 0.76
C GLU A 104 -9.34 -3.33 2.08
N ALA A 105 -8.29 -2.90 2.77
CA ALA A 105 -8.39 -2.18 4.03
C ALA A 105 -9.19 -0.88 3.90
N MET A 106 -8.89 -0.06 2.88
CA MET A 106 -9.61 1.20 2.64
C MET A 106 -11.07 0.96 2.25
N THR A 107 -11.34 -0.07 1.45
CA THR A 107 -12.70 -0.46 1.06
C THR A 107 -13.49 -0.94 2.27
N LYS A 108 -12.87 -1.72 3.16
CA LYS A 108 -13.51 -2.18 4.40
C LYS A 108 -13.83 -1.01 5.33
N GLN A 109 -12.91 -0.08 5.54
CA GLN A 109 -13.18 1.15 6.30
C GLN A 109 -14.35 1.94 5.70
N ASN A 110 -14.37 2.16 4.38
CA ASN A 110 -15.47 2.84 3.69
C ASN A 110 -16.82 2.14 3.94
N SER A 111 -16.85 0.80 3.85
CA SER A 111 -18.07 0.02 4.12
C SER A 111 -18.52 0.13 5.58
N GLY A 112 -17.58 0.16 6.53
CA GLY A 112 -17.85 0.41 7.94
C GLY A 112 -18.49 1.79 8.15
N PHE A 113 -17.90 2.84 7.59
CA PHE A 113 -18.46 4.20 7.68
C PHE A 113 -19.82 4.34 7.01
N ALA A 114 -20.06 3.65 5.90
CA ALA A 114 -21.37 3.66 5.23
C ALA A 114 -22.43 2.99 6.10
N LYS A 115 -22.09 1.87 6.74
CA LYS A 115 -22.98 1.18 7.69
C LYS A 115 -23.21 2.01 8.96
N MET A 116 -22.18 2.73 9.41
CA MET A 116 -22.30 3.65 10.55
C MET A 116 -23.30 4.77 10.24
N LEU A 117 -23.20 5.37 9.06
CA LEU A 117 -24.15 6.38 8.59
C LEU A 117 -25.58 5.84 8.58
N GLU A 118 -25.79 4.64 8.02
CA GLU A 118 -27.09 3.97 8.02
C GLU A 118 -27.65 3.79 9.44
N GLY A 119 -26.82 3.30 10.37
CA GLY A 119 -27.21 3.08 11.76
C GLY A 119 -27.60 4.38 12.47
N LEU A 120 -26.84 5.46 12.24
CA LEU A 120 -27.12 6.77 12.84
C LEU A 120 -28.39 7.40 12.26
N GLU A 121 -28.61 7.35 10.94
CA GLU A 121 -29.82 7.89 10.29
C GLU A 121 -31.09 7.14 10.75
N LYS A 122 -30.98 5.85 11.09
CA LYS A 122 -32.10 5.01 11.56
C LYS A 122 -32.21 4.89 13.09
N ALA A 123 -31.33 5.55 13.85
CA ALA A 123 -31.18 5.36 15.29
C ALA A 123 -31.06 3.87 15.71
N ASN A 124 -30.41 3.06 14.88
CA ASN A 124 -30.23 1.62 15.10
C ASN A 124 -28.84 1.35 15.69
N ASN A 125 -28.79 1.22 17.02
CA ASN A 125 -27.55 0.98 17.76
C ASN A 125 -26.86 -0.35 17.42
N GLU A 126 -27.61 -1.39 17.04
CA GLU A 126 -27.02 -2.67 16.60
C GLU A 126 -26.24 -2.48 15.30
N THR A 127 -26.80 -1.71 14.37
CA THR A 127 -26.14 -1.36 13.10
C THR A 127 -24.89 -0.52 13.36
N VAL A 128 -24.97 0.48 14.25
CA VAL A 128 -23.81 1.27 14.66
C VAL A 128 -22.72 0.36 15.27
N ASN A 129 -23.07 -0.52 16.20
CA ASN A 129 -22.09 -1.43 16.82
C ASN A 129 -21.44 -2.36 15.81
N SER A 130 -22.22 -2.92 14.87
CA SER A 130 -21.67 -3.77 13.80
C SER A 130 -20.74 -3.00 12.87
N SER A 131 -21.01 -1.72 12.63
CA SER A 131 -20.17 -0.86 11.80
C SER A 131 -18.81 -0.58 12.43
N SER A 132 -18.75 -0.44 13.77
CA SER A 132 -17.49 -0.26 14.51
C SER A 132 -16.57 -1.46 14.31
N LYS A 133 -17.09 -2.69 14.38
CA LYS A 133 -16.31 -3.90 14.13
C LYS A 133 -15.70 -3.93 12.73
N ILE A 134 -16.48 -3.57 11.70
CA ILE A 134 -16.00 -3.52 10.31
C ILE A 134 -14.88 -2.48 10.17
N THR A 135 -15.04 -1.31 10.79
CA THR A 135 -14.03 -0.25 10.77
C THR A 135 -12.75 -0.68 11.50
N GLU A 136 -12.87 -1.35 12.66
CA GLU A 136 -11.73 -1.90 13.41
C GLU A 136 -10.95 -2.96 12.62
N GLU A 137 -11.65 -3.85 11.92
CA GLU A 137 -11.04 -4.82 11.02
C GLU A 137 -10.28 -4.11 9.87
N GLY A 138 -10.89 -3.11 9.25
CA GLY A 138 -10.25 -2.31 8.19
C GLY A 138 -9.02 -1.53 8.69
N ASN A 139 -9.03 -1.04 9.93
CA ASN A 139 -7.87 -0.40 10.56
C ASN A 139 -6.75 -1.41 10.86
N THR A 140 -7.13 -2.63 11.28
CA THR A 140 -6.18 -3.72 11.51
C THR A 140 -5.49 -4.12 10.20
N GLU A 141 -6.26 -4.29 9.12
CA GLU A 141 -5.73 -4.61 7.78
C GLU A 141 -4.84 -3.48 7.24
N TYR A 142 -5.23 -2.23 7.44
CA TYR A 142 -4.40 -1.08 7.07
C TYR A 142 -3.07 -1.05 7.83
N THR A 143 -3.10 -1.38 9.12
CA THR A 143 -1.88 -1.50 9.94
C THR A 143 -0.99 -2.63 9.44
N ALA A 144 -1.57 -3.77 9.06
CA ALA A 144 -0.85 -4.88 8.46
C ALA A 144 -0.19 -4.46 7.14
N TYR A 145 -0.89 -3.75 6.25
CA TYR A 145 -0.32 -3.16 5.04
C TYR A 145 0.91 -2.29 5.36
N ILE A 146 0.85 -1.41 6.35
CA ILE A 146 1.97 -0.54 6.73
C ILE A 146 3.18 -1.34 7.21
N ASN A 147 2.95 -2.38 8.00
CA ASN A 147 4.04 -3.24 8.49
C ASN A 147 4.67 -4.03 7.34
N GLU A 148 3.85 -4.60 6.45
CA GLU A 148 4.33 -5.33 5.28
C GLU A 148 5.06 -4.42 4.28
N LEU A 149 4.63 -3.17 4.10
CA LEU A 149 5.36 -2.18 3.31
C LEU A 149 6.76 -1.94 3.87
N LYS A 150 6.87 -1.78 5.19
CA LYS A 150 8.16 -1.60 5.87
C LYS A 150 9.05 -2.83 5.75
N ASP A 151 8.48 -4.02 5.90
CA ASP A 151 9.24 -5.26 5.83
C ASP A 151 9.68 -5.59 4.40
N LEU A 152 8.84 -5.31 3.40
CA LEU A 152 9.22 -5.41 2.00
C LEU A 152 10.33 -4.41 1.66
N GLY A 153 10.25 -3.18 2.17
CA GLY A 153 11.31 -2.18 2.07
C GLY A 153 12.64 -2.67 2.63
N LYS A 154 12.65 -3.18 3.87
CA LYS A 154 13.85 -3.77 4.50
C LYS A 154 14.41 -4.94 3.69
N LYS A 155 13.55 -5.84 3.23
CA LYS A 155 13.94 -7.04 2.48
C LYS A 155 14.66 -6.69 1.17
N HIS A 156 14.22 -5.63 0.50
CA HIS A 156 14.72 -5.21 -0.81
C HIS A 156 15.62 -3.96 -0.76
N GLY A 157 16.01 -3.51 0.43
CA GLY A 157 16.90 -2.35 0.61
C GLY A 157 16.30 -1.00 0.20
N VAL A 158 14.98 -0.86 0.22
CA VAL A 158 14.25 0.39 -0.09
C VAL A 158 13.89 1.11 1.20
N GLU A 159 14.31 2.38 1.31
CA GLU A 159 13.95 3.23 2.44
C GLU A 159 12.49 3.67 2.35
N ILE A 160 11.69 3.31 3.36
CA ILE A 160 10.31 3.77 3.51
C ILE A 160 10.31 4.97 4.46
N LYS A 161 9.91 6.15 3.97
CA LYS A 161 9.86 7.41 4.72
C LYS A 161 8.47 7.74 5.26
#